data_AF-X1QY43-F1
#
_entry.id   AF-X1QY43-F1
#
_cell.length_a   1.000
_cell.length_b   1.000
_cell.length_c   1.000
_cell.angle_alpha   90.00
_cell.angle_beta   90.00
_cell.angle_gamma   90.00
#
_symmetry.space_group_name_H-M   'P 1'
#
loop_
_entity.id
_entity.type
_entity.pdbx_description
1 polymer ?
#
loop_
_entity_poly.entity_id
_entity_poly.type
_entity_poly.pdbx_seq_one_letter_code
_entity_poly.pdbx_strand_id
1 'polypeptide(L)'
;MFSDNFFKFFYYIFIYFITPNLSELSRATGIENLSTEDVGKPARKLMDEFDISNILVTFGPDGMSLIEKNAPLIRIHAKTREVYDITGAGDTVVATLGSAVACGASLADACYVANIAAGIVVGKHKTAA
;
A
#
# COMPACT_ATOMS: atom_id res chain seq x y z
N MET A 1 31.84 15.31 -1.25
CA MET A 1 31.18 14.32 -2.10
C MET A 1 30.28 13.48 -1.19
N PHE A 2 29.14 14.06 -0.78
CA PHE A 2 28.12 13.31 -0.05
C PHE A 2 27.39 12.47 -1.11
N SER A 3 27.36 11.15 -0.94
CA SER A 3 26.65 10.28 -1.87
C SER A 3 25.15 10.57 -1.81
N ASP A 4 24.46 10.42 -2.95
CA ASP A 4 23.02 10.63 -3.10
C ASP A 4 22.16 9.82 -2.10
N ASN A 5 22.75 8.82 -1.42
CA ASN A 5 22.09 8.04 -0.37
C ASN A 5 21.88 8.82 0.95
N PHE A 6 22.69 9.83 1.25
CA PHE A 6 22.60 10.55 2.52
C PHE A 6 21.33 11.42 2.61
N PHE A 7 20.85 11.94 1.47
CA PHE A 7 19.60 12.72 1.40
C PHE A 7 18.33 11.86 1.32
N LYS A 8 18.40 10.63 0.76
CA LYS A 8 17.25 9.68 0.78
C LYS A 8 16.91 9.20 2.19
N PHE A 9 17.92 9.05 3.05
CA PHE A 9 17.79 8.52 4.41
C PHE A 9 16.93 9.42 5.34
N PHE A 10 16.95 10.74 5.13
CA PHE A 10 16.28 11.69 6.04
C PHE A 10 14.77 11.88 5.80
N TYR A 11 14.21 11.48 4.64
CA TYR A 11 12.77 11.64 4.36
C TYR A 11 11.88 10.65 5.12
N TYR A 12 12.44 9.55 5.64
CA TYR A 12 11.68 8.42 6.19
C TYR A 12 11.74 8.31 7.71
N ILE A 13 12.45 9.21 8.38
CA ILE A 13 12.46 9.27 9.84
C ILE A 13 11.01 9.58 10.27
N PHE A 14 10.34 8.61 10.90
CA PHE A 14 8.92 8.61 11.30
C PHE A 14 7.87 8.10 10.30
N ILE A 15 8.25 7.39 9.23
CA ILE A 15 7.23 6.75 8.37
C ILE A 15 6.65 5.50 9.05
N TYR A 16 5.37 5.59 9.43
CA TYR A 16 4.64 4.47 10.02
C TYR A 16 4.31 3.38 9.00
N PHE A 17 3.94 3.74 7.75
CA PHE A 17 3.78 2.81 6.63
C PHE A 17 4.04 3.49 5.29
N ILE A 18 4.34 2.70 4.25
CA ILE A 18 4.28 3.12 2.84
C ILE A 18 3.29 2.28 2.06
N THR A 19 2.77 2.82 0.95
CA THR A 19 1.72 2.17 0.15
C THR A 19 2.09 1.99 -1.34
N PRO A 20 3.21 1.33 -1.69
CA PRO A 20 3.59 1.17 -3.08
C PRO A 20 2.56 0.33 -3.84
N ASN A 21 2.34 0.64 -5.11
CA ASN A 21 1.74 -0.34 -6.02
C ASN A 21 2.78 -1.38 -6.49
N LEU A 22 2.34 -2.41 -7.22
CA LEU A 22 3.21 -3.49 -7.70
C LEU A 22 4.37 -3.00 -8.57
N SER A 23 4.12 -2.02 -9.46
CA SER A 23 5.13 -1.42 -10.33
C SER A 23 6.16 -0.60 -9.56
N GLU A 24 5.72 0.15 -8.55
CA GLU A 24 6.60 0.91 -7.65
C GLU A 24 7.47 -0.01 -6.82
N LEU A 25 6.92 -1.12 -6.29
CA LEU A 25 7.66 -2.13 -5.56
C LEU A 25 8.71 -2.81 -6.46
N SER A 26 8.33 -3.17 -7.70
CA SER A 26 9.25 -3.72 -8.70
C SER A 26 10.41 -2.77 -8.97
N ARG A 27 10.12 -1.49 -9.23
CA ARG A 27 11.14 -0.45 -9.45
C ARG A 27 12.04 -0.23 -8.23
N ALA A 28 11.47 -0.22 -7.03
CA ALA A 28 12.23 0.00 -5.80
C ALA A 28 13.17 -1.17 -5.46
N THR A 29 12.76 -2.40 -5.78
CA THR A 29 13.52 -3.62 -5.43
C THR A 29 14.44 -4.12 -6.53
N GLY A 30 14.25 -3.63 -7.77
CA GLY A 30 14.93 -4.09 -8.98
C GLY A 30 14.48 -5.46 -9.47
N ILE A 31 13.31 -5.95 -9.00
CA ILE A 31 12.78 -7.27 -9.37
C ILE A 31 11.75 -7.08 -10.48
N GLU A 32 12.03 -7.66 -11.64
CA GLU A 32 11.11 -7.65 -12.78
C GLU A 32 10.00 -8.69 -12.62
N ASN A 33 8.85 -8.44 -13.26
CA ASN A 33 7.72 -9.37 -13.34
C ASN A 33 7.20 -9.87 -11.98
N LEU A 34 7.14 -8.99 -10.97
CA LEU A 34 6.50 -9.33 -9.70
C LEU A 34 5.03 -9.70 -9.91
N SER A 35 4.64 -10.86 -9.40
CA SER A 35 3.25 -11.26 -9.26
C SER A 35 2.67 -10.65 -7.98
N THR A 36 1.34 -10.60 -7.87
CA THR A 36 0.74 -10.15 -6.62
C THR A 36 1.09 -11.14 -5.49
N GLU A 37 1.16 -12.43 -5.80
CA GLU A 37 1.42 -13.55 -4.88
C GLU A 37 2.81 -13.46 -4.24
N ASP A 38 3.78 -12.91 -4.96
CA ASP A 38 5.20 -12.95 -4.59
C ASP A 38 5.73 -11.64 -4.00
N VAL A 39 4.87 -10.74 -3.52
CA VAL A 39 5.31 -9.43 -2.98
C VAL A 39 5.96 -9.48 -1.60
N GLY A 40 5.77 -10.57 -0.85
CA GLY A 40 6.24 -10.68 0.54
C GLY A 40 7.75 -10.56 0.68
N LYS A 41 8.53 -11.28 -0.14
CA LYS A 41 10.00 -11.23 -0.11
C LYS A 41 10.56 -9.87 -0.58
N PRO A 42 10.14 -9.33 -1.74
CA PRO A 42 10.52 -7.98 -2.18
C PRO A 42 10.22 -6.89 -1.14
N ALA A 43 9.02 -6.92 -0.55
CA ALA A 43 8.63 -5.95 0.46
C ALA A 43 9.53 -6.04 1.71
N ARG A 44 9.78 -7.26 2.22
CA ARG A 44 10.68 -7.45 3.38
C ARG A 44 12.11 -6.99 3.10
N LYS A 45 12.63 -7.21 1.88
CA LYS A 45 13.94 -6.67 1.48
C LYS A 45 13.96 -5.14 1.60
N LEU A 46 12.92 -4.46 1.13
CA LEU A 46 12.80 -3.01 1.23
C LEU A 46 12.66 -2.54 2.69
N MET A 47 11.93 -3.29 3.50
CA MET A 47 11.78 -3.03 4.94
C MET A 47 13.12 -3.09 5.66
N ASP A 48 13.95 -4.10 5.36
CA ASP A 48 15.26 -4.26 5.97
C ASP A 48 16.26 -3.19 5.50
N GLU A 49 16.22 -2.82 4.21
CA GLU A 49 17.12 -1.82 3.61
C GLU A 49 16.87 -0.40 4.14
N PHE A 50 15.62 -0.05 4.39
CA PHE A 50 15.20 1.31 4.76
C PHE A 50 14.65 1.42 6.20
N ASP A 51 14.75 0.37 7.00
CA ASP A 51 14.17 0.24 8.35
C ASP A 51 12.67 0.64 8.42
N ILE A 52 11.90 0.19 7.43
CA ILE A 52 10.45 0.42 7.36
C ILE A 52 9.73 -0.69 8.12
N SER A 53 8.85 -0.32 9.05
CA SER A 53 8.14 -1.31 9.86
C SER A 53 6.94 -1.95 9.15
N ASN A 54 6.27 -1.20 8.27
CA ASN A 54 5.03 -1.63 7.62
C ASN A 54 4.97 -1.19 6.14
N ILE A 55 4.60 -2.12 5.26
CA ILE A 55 4.37 -1.86 3.83
C ILE A 55 3.00 -2.42 3.46
N LEU A 56 2.17 -1.59 2.84
CA LEU A 56 0.91 -2.00 2.22
C LEU A 56 1.05 -1.98 0.70
N VAL A 57 1.21 -3.14 0.07
CA VAL A 57 1.29 -3.22 -1.39
C VAL A 57 -0.11 -3.24 -1.98
N THR A 58 -0.40 -2.36 -2.92
CA THR A 58 -1.72 -2.29 -3.59
C THR A 58 -1.68 -2.87 -5.00
N PHE A 59 -2.77 -3.54 -5.38
CA PHE A 59 -2.93 -4.26 -6.66
C PHE A 59 -4.15 -3.79 -7.44
N GLY A 60 -4.72 -2.62 -7.09
CA GLY A 60 -5.96 -2.13 -7.71
C GLY A 60 -7.11 -3.14 -7.54
N PRO A 61 -7.68 -3.69 -8.63
CA PRO A 61 -8.83 -4.61 -8.56
C PRO A 61 -8.51 -5.93 -7.84
N ASP A 62 -7.24 -6.33 -7.71
CA ASP A 62 -6.88 -7.56 -6.99
C ASP A 62 -6.76 -7.36 -5.47
N GLY A 63 -6.88 -6.11 -5.00
CA GLY A 63 -6.86 -5.74 -3.58
C GLY A 63 -5.49 -5.28 -3.11
N MET A 64 -5.03 -5.79 -1.98
CA MET A 64 -3.79 -5.37 -1.33
C MET A 64 -3.17 -6.46 -0.45
N SER A 65 -1.90 -6.29 -0.07
CA SER A 65 -1.22 -7.12 0.93
C SER A 65 -0.47 -6.26 1.93
N LEU A 66 -0.70 -6.50 3.22
CA LEU A 66 -0.02 -5.86 4.33
C LEU A 66 1.15 -6.75 4.77
N ILE A 67 2.34 -6.15 4.87
CA ILE A 67 3.56 -6.77 5.34
C ILE A 67 4.09 -5.95 6.51
N GLU A 68 4.23 -6.60 7.66
CA GLU A 68 4.76 -6.01 8.89
C GLU A 68 6.02 -6.78 9.33
N LYS A 69 6.92 -6.08 10.02
CA LYS A 69 8.24 -6.63 10.44
C LYS A 69 8.11 -7.92 11.25
N ASN A 70 7.12 -7.96 12.15
CA ASN A 70 6.91 -9.06 13.10
C ASN A 70 5.52 -9.69 13.01
N ALA A 71 4.86 -9.63 11.84
CA ALA A 71 3.56 -10.28 11.63
C ALA A 71 3.54 -11.14 10.35
N PRO A 72 2.66 -12.15 10.30
CA PRO A 72 2.33 -12.83 9.05
C PRO A 72 1.85 -11.84 7.99
N LEU A 73 2.13 -12.14 6.72
CA LEU A 73 1.56 -11.36 5.62
C LEU A 73 0.03 -11.51 5.64
N ILE A 74 -0.67 -10.39 5.51
CA ILE A 74 -2.13 -10.36 5.41
C ILE A 74 -2.51 -9.99 3.98
N ARG A 75 -3.30 -10.83 3.33
CA ARG A 75 -3.82 -10.58 1.98
C ARG A 75 -5.29 -10.19 2.06
N ILE A 76 -5.65 -9.10 1.39
CA ILE A 76 -7.00 -8.52 1.40
C ILE A 76 -7.44 -8.38 -0.04
N HIS A 77 -8.41 -9.20 -0.44
CA HIS A 77 -9.00 -9.11 -1.79
C HIS A 77 -9.90 -7.89 -1.91
N ALA A 78 -9.93 -7.25 -3.08
CA ALA A 78 -10.85 -6.15 -3.33
C ALA A 78 -12.31 -6.63 -3.23
N LYS A 79 -13.18 -5.75 -2.72
CA LYS A 79 -14.63 -6.00 -2.63
C LYS A 79 -15.43 -5.32 -3.75
N THR A 80 -14.85 -5.18 -4.93
CA THR A 80 -15.51 -4.52 -6.07
C THR A 80 -15.91 -5.52 -7.14
N ARG A 81 -17.17 -5.46 -7.59
CA ARG A 81 -17.70 -6.28 -8.69
C ARG A 81 -17.62 -5.60 -10.06
N GLU A 82 -17.55 -4.27 -10.10
CA GLU A 82 -17.43 -3.47 -11.32
C GLU A 82 -16.60 -2.21 -11.03
N VAL A 83 -15.44 -2.08 -11.68
CA VAL A 83 -14.56 -0.92 -11.57
C VAL A 83 -14.90 0.03 -12.71
N TYR A 84 -15.40 1.22 -12.40
CA TYR A 84 -15.78 2.23 -13.41
C TYR A 84 -14.67 3.27 -13.62
N ASP A 85 -14.19 3.85 -12.52
CA ASP A 85 -13.10 4.83 -12.53
C ASP A 85 -12.12 4.53 -11.39
N ILE A 86 -10.85 4.35 -11.72
CA ILE A 86 -9.78 4.07 -10.75
C ILE A 86 -9.17 5.35 -10.15
N THR A 87 -9.57 6.52 -10.62
CA THR A 87 -9.07 7.82 -10.13
C THR A 87 -9.44 8.02 -8.65
N GLY A 88 -8.47 8.38 -7.82
CA GLY A 88 -8.68 8.69 -6.40
C GLY A 88 -8.77 7.47 -5.46
N ALA A 89 -8.64 6.24 -5.99
CA ALA A 89 -8.61 5.02 -5.16
C ALA A 89 -7.44 5.03 -4.16
N GLY A 90 -6.24 5.39 -4.65
CA GLY A 90 -5.03 5.48 -3.81
C GLY A 90 -5.17 6.52 -2.69
N ASP A 91 -5.65 7.72 -3.00
CA ASP A 91 -5.89 8.78 -2.01
C ASP A 91 -6.91 8.33 -0.96
N THR A 92 -7.96 7.63 -1.40
CA THR A 92 -8.97 7.06 -0.51
C THR A 92 -8.37 6.02 0.43
N VAL A 93 -7.49 5.14 -0.08
CA VAL A 93 -6.78 4.16 0.75
C VAL A 93 -5.96 4.88 1.82
N VAL A 94 -5.10 5.83 1.43
CA VAL A 94 -4.19 6.51 2.36
C VAL A 94 -4.97 7.33 3.41
N ALA A 95 -5.98 8.08 2.97
CA ALA A 95 -6.80 8.90 3.88
C ALA A 95 -7.59 8.05 4.89
N THR A 96 -8.20 6.95 4.42
CA THR A 96 -8.99 6.05 5.28
C THR A 96 -8.07 5.30 6.25
N LEU A 97 -6.96 4.77 5.75
CA LEU A 97 -5.97 4.04 6.54
C LEU A 97 -5.40 4.93 7.65
N GLY A 98 -4.94 6.14 7.31
CA GLY A 98 -4.42 7.10 8.28
C GLY A 98 -5.45 7.51 9.32
N SER A 99 -6.71 7.74 8.92
CA SER A 99 -7.79 8.10 9.84
C SER A 99 -8.13 6.96 10.82
N ALA A 100 -8.21 5.72 10.33
CA ALA A 100 -8.51 4.56 11.17
C ALA A 100 -7.38 4.29 12.18
N VAL A 101 -6.12 4.37 11.75
CA VAL A 101 -4.95 4.25 12.64
C VAL A 101 -4.95 5.37 13.68
N ALA A 102 -5.24 6.61 13.29
CA ALA A 102 -5.32 7.74 14.23
C ALA A 102 -6.41 7.57 15.30
N CYS A 103 -7.49 6.83 14.98
CA CYS A 103 -8.55 6.45 15.91
C CYS A 103 -8.21 5.20 16.76
N GLY A 104 -7.00 4.65 16.66
CA GLY A 104 -6.55 3.50 17.44
C GLY A 104 -6.89 2.13 16.85
N ALA A 105 -7.32 2.06 15.58
CA ALA A 105 -7.51 0.77 14.92
C ALA A 105 -6.16 0.05 14.70
N SER A 106 -6.20 -1.28 14.69
CA SER A 106 -5.05 -2.06 14.22
C SER A 106 -4.79 -1.77 12.74
N LEU A 107 -3.53 -1.90 12.30
CA LEU A 107 -3.19 -1.64 10.89
C LEU A 107 -3.93 -2.60 9.95
N ALA A 108 -4.10 -3.87 10.36
CA ALA A 108 -4.89 -4.85 9.62
C ALA A 108 -6.36 -4.41 9.44
N ASP A 109 -7.04 -4.02 10.53
CA ASP A 109 -8.43 -3.53 10.46
C ASP A 109 -8.54 -2.26 9.63
N ALA A 110 -7.58 -1.35 9.79
CA ALA A 110 -7.51 -0.13 8.99
C ALA A 110 -7.36 -0.43 7.49
N CYS A 111 -6.55 -1.42 7.10
CA CYS A 111 -6.44 -1.88 5.72
C CYS A 111 -7.74 -2.48 5.19
N TYR A 112 -8.48 -3.26 6.00
CA TYR A 112 -9.80 -3.77 5.60
C TYR A 112 -10.79 -2.65 5.31
N VAL A 113 -10.85 -1.63 6.17
CA VAL A 113 -11.73 -0.46 5.98
C VAL A 113 -11.31 0.34 4.74
N ALA A 114 -10.00 0.57 4.57
CA ALA A 114 -9.46 1.28 3.41
C ALA A 114 -9.77 0.57 2.09
N ASN A 115 -9.65 -0.76 2.04
CA ASN A 115 -10.00 -1.57 0.87
C ASN A 115 -11.49 -1.43 0.50
N ILE A 116 -12.38 -1.41 1.50
CA ILE A 116 -13.81 -1.18 1.27
C ILE A 116 -14.07 0.23 0.75
N ALA A 117 -13.48 1.25 1.38
CA ALA A 117 -13.66 2.64 1.00
C ALA A 117 -13.19 2.90 -0.44
N ALA A 118 -12.01 2.38 -0.81
CA ALA A 118 -11.49 2.46 -2.17
C ALA A 118 -12.43 1.77 -3.17
N GLY A 119 -12.93 0.58 -2.84
CA GLY A 119 -13.92 -0.14 -3.65
C GLY A 119 -15.20 0.66 -3.91
N ILE A 120 -15.69 1.38 -2.89
CA ILE A 120 -16.87 2.26 -3.01
C ILE A 120 -16.57 3.44 -3.95
N VAL A 121 -15.40 4.07 -3.83
CA VAL A 121 -15.03 5.23 -4.67
C VAL A 121 -14.95 4.83 -6.14
N VAL A 122 -14.33 3.69 -6.45
CA VAL A 122 -14.19 3.23 -7.84
C VAL A 122 -15.46 2.61 -8.43
N GLY A 123 -16.42 2.25 -7.58
CA GLY A 123 -17.74 1.73 -7.95
C GLY A 123 -18.82 2.81 -8.15
N LYS A 124 -18.56 4.07 -7.76
CA LYS A 124 -19.49 5.18 -7.99
C LYS A 124 -19.47 5.59 -9.46
N HIS A 125 -20.64 5.62 -10.11
CA HIS A 125 -20.79 6.22 -11.43
C HIS A 125 -20.31 7.67 -11.42
N LYS A 126 -19.49 8.07 -12.40
CA LYS A 126 -19.46 9.47 -12.83
C LYS A 126 -20.78 9.73 -13.52
N THR A 127 -21.74 10.34 -12.83
CA THR A 127 -22.86 10.99 -13.52
C THR A 127 -22.24 12.12 -14.33
N ALA A 128 -22.06 11.91 -15.63
CA ALA A 128 -21.64 12.97 -16.55
C ALA A 128 -22.70 14.08 -16.50
N ALA A 129 -22.26 15.30 -16.23
CA ALA A 129 -23.06 16.51 -16.36
C ALA A 129 -23.05 17.00 -17.80
#